data_AF-A0A7K2KS75-F1
#
_entry.id   AF-A0A7K2KS75-F1
#
_cell.length_a   1.000
_cell.length_b   1.000
_cell.length_c   1.000
_cell.angle_alpha   90.00
_cell.angle_beta   90.00
_cell.angle_gamma   90.00
#
_symmetry.space_group_name_H-M   'P 1'
#
loop_
_entity.id
_entity.type
_entity.pdbx_description
1 polymer ?
#
loop_
_entity_poly.entity_id
_entity_poly.type
_entity_poly.pdbx_seq_one_letter_code
_entity_poly.pdbx_strand_id
1 'polypeptide(L)' 'MFRAGQTVLIVACEDDPRAVGRTGRVLDEVQPGPLTNGRWTVDRISIWIAPVLCHAHELKPLDQD' A
#
# COMPACT_ATOMS: atom_id res chain seq x y z
N MET A 1 -9.82 4.46 5.06
CA MET A 1 -8.73 5.43 4.83
C MET A 1 -7.54 4.98 5.65
N PHE A 2 -6.32 5.10 5.11
CA PHE A 2 -5.10 4.71 5.81
C PHE A 2 -4.38 5.93 6.40
N ARG A 3 -3.39 5.65 7.26
CA ARG A 3 -2.49 6.67 7.85
C ARG A 3 -1.05 6.38 7.44
N ALA A 4 -0.22 7.43 7.36
CA ALA A 4 1.23 7.25 7.20
C ALA A 4 1.78 6.30 8.28
N GLY A 5 2.63 5.38 7.85
CA GLY A 5 3.22 4.34 8.68
C GLY A 5 2.31 3.16 9.02
N GLN A 6 1.02 3.22 8.68
CA GLN A 6 0.09 2.11 8.94
C GLN A 6 0.54 0.88 8.18
N THR A 7 0.59 -0.26 8.89
CA THR A 7 0.90 -1.54 8.28
C THR A 7 -0.36 -2.08 7.59
N VAL A 8 -0.20 -2.57 6.37
CA VAL A 8 -1.28 -3.10 5.54
C VAL A 8 -0.89 -4.43 4.93
N LEU A 9 -1.87 -5.31 4.73
CA LEU A 9 -1.77 -6.47 3.86
C LEU A 9 -2.21 -6.08 2.44
N ILE A 10 -1.40 -6.41 1.45
CA ILE A 10 -1.69 -6.20 0.03
C ILE A 10 -2.44 -7.44 -0.48
N VAL A 11 -3.75 -7.32 -0.70
CA VAL A 11 -4.61 -8.45 -1.13
C VAL A 11 -4.79 -8.53 -2.65
N ALA A 12 -4.52 -7.43 -3.35
CA ALA A 12 -4.38 -7.32 -4.79
C ALA A 12 -3.35 -6.20 -5.08
N CYS A 13 -2.80 -6.14 -6.28
CA CYS A 13 -1.95 -5.02 -6.69
C CYS A 13 -1.83 -5.00 -8.22
N GLU A 14 -2.50 -4.05 -8.87
CA GLU A 14 -2.38 -3.84 -10.31
C GLU A 14 -0.97 -3.37 -10.73
N ASP A 15 -0.30 -2.59 -9.87
CA ASP A 15 1.01 -1.99 -10.14
C ASP A 15 2.14 -3.05 -10.18
N ASP A 16 2.18 -3.94 -9.19
CA ASP A 16 3.09 -5.09 -9.16
C ASP A 16 2.43 -6.33 -8.51
N PRO A 17 2.02 -7.34 -9.30
CA PRO A 17 1.41 -8.57 -8.80
C PRO A 17 2.26 -9.34 -7.78
N ARG A 18 3.58 -9.12 -7.72
CA ARG A 18 4.48 -9.78 -6.76
C ARG A 18 4.27 -9.27 -5.32
N ALA A 19 3.61 -8.14 -5.16
CA ALA A 19 3.27 -7.56 -3.86
C ALA A 19 2.09 -8.27 -3.17
N VAL A 20 1.25 -9.00 -3.92
CA VAL A 20 0.08 -9.71 -3.39
C VAL A 20 0.49 -10.72 -2.33
N GLY A 21 -0.22 -10.71 -1.20
CA GLY A 21 0.03 -11.55 -0.03
C GLY A 21 1.14 -11.05 0.90
N ARG A 22 1.79 -9.92 0.57
CA ARG A 22 2.82 -9.31 1.42
C ARG A 22 2.24 -8.20 2.27
N THR A 23 2.91 -7.94 3.39
CA THR A 23 2.68 -6.73 4.19
C THR A 23 3.58 -5.61 3.72
N GLY A 24 3.10 -4.37 3.82
CA GLY A 24 3.90 -3.17 3.62
C GLY A 24 3.45 -2.06 4.56
N ARG A 25 4.01 -0.86 4.42
CA ARG A 25 3.59 0.33 5.16
C ARG A 25 3.13 1.43 4.23
N VAL A 26 2.05 2.10 4.60
CA VAL A 26 1.55 3.26 3.86
C VAL A 26 2.53 4.42 4.04
N LEU A 27 3.01 4.97 2.93
CA LEU A 27 3.93 6.12 2.94
C LEU A 27 3.18 7.45 2.97
N ASP A 28 2.00 7.52 2.35
CA ASP A 28 1.31 8.79 2.14
C ASP A 28 0.80 9.41 3.46
N GLU A 29 1.10 10.69 3.65
CA GLU A 29 0.63 11.49 4.78
C GLU A 29 -0.78 12.07 4.59
N VAL A 30 -1.25 12.10 3.34
CA VAL A 30 -2.56 12.63 2.94
C VAL A 30 -3.29 11.63 2.06
N GLN A 31 -4.58 11.87 1.80
CA GLN A 31 -5.35 11.01 0.89
C GLN A 31 -4.78 11.04 -0.54
N PRO A 32 -4.76 9.90 -1.25
CA PRO A 32 -4.42 9.84 -2.66
C PRO A 32 -5.26 10.79 -3.52
N GLY A 33 -4.60 11.44 -4.48
CA GLY A 33 -5.22 12.38 -5.41
C GLY A 33 -4.94 12.01 -6.87
N PRO A 34 -5.23 12.93 -7.81
CA PRO A 34 -5.03 12.69 -9.25
C PRO A 34 -3.60 12.31 -9.64
N LEU A 35 -2.59 12.80 -8.91
CA LEU A 35 -1.18 12.50 -9.19
C LEU A 35 -0.81 11.03 -8.98
N THR A 36 -1.52 10.31 -8.10
CA THR A 36 -1.36 8.86 -7.89
C THR A 36 -2.53 8.07 -8.43
N ASN A 37 -3.40 8.69 -9.25
CA ASN A 37 -4.64 8.09 -9.73
C ASN A 37 -5.52 7.50 -8.60
N GLY A 38 -5.54 8.17 -7.44
CA GLY A 38 -6.29 7.69 -6.27
C GLY A 38 -5.72 6.44 -5.59
N ARG A 39 -4.45 6.09 -5.86
CA ARG A 39 -3.73 4.96 -5.25
C ARG A 39 -2.84 5.39 -4.11
N TRP A 40 -2.75 4.55 -3.08
CA TRP A 40 -1.87 4.68 -1.94
C TRP A 40 -0.49 4.13 -2.25
N THR A 41 0.56 4.87 -1.86
CA THR A 41 1.93 4.38 -1.91
C THR A 41 2.18 3.44 -0.72
N VAL A 42 2.59 2.20 -1.00
CA VAL A 42 2.97 1.22 0.01
C VAL A 42 4.43 0.84 -0.16
N ASP A 43 5.23 1.03 0.89
CA ASP A 43 6.66 0.73 0.92
C ASP A 43 6.99 -0.44 1.87
N ARG A 44 8.29 -0.73 2.05
CA ARG A 44 8.81 -1.76 2.96
C ARG A 44 8.20 -3.15 2.74
N ILE A 45 7.87 -3.46 1.48
CA ILE A 45 7.25 -4.71 1.04
C ILE A 45 8.28 -5.85 1.01
N SER A 46 9.43 -5.60 0.38
CA SER A 46 10.59 -6.49 0.36
C SER A 46 11.82 -5.76 -0.21
N ILE A 47 13.00 -6.38 -0.13
CA ILE A 47 14.22 -5.84 -0.76
C ILE A 47 14.21 -5.93 -2.30
N TRP A 48 13.27 -6.68 -2.90
CA TRP A 48 13.22 -6.95 -4.35
C TRP A 48 11.99 -6.34 -5.04
N ILE A 49 11.12 -5.68 -4.27
CA ILE A 49 9.87 -5.08 -4.75
C ILE A 49 9.94 -3.61 -4.38
N ALA A 50 9.91 -2.75 -5.38
CA ALA A 50 9.84 -1.30 -5.19
C ALA A 50 8.54 -0.92 -4.46
N PRO A 51 8.42 0.29 -3.91
CA PRO A 51 7.13 0.79 -3.46
C PRO A 51 6.09 0.66 -4.57
N VAL A 52 4.87 0.29 -4.20
CA VAL A 52 3.76 0.09 -5.15
C VAL A 52 2.64 1.08 -4.90
N LEU A 53 1.86 1.34 -5.94
CA LEU A 53 0.62 2.11 -5.88
C LEU A 53 -0.59 1.16 -5.87
N CYS A 54 -1.32 1.12 -4.75
CA CYS A 54 -2.53 0.30 -4.59
C CYS A 54 -3.79 1.15 -4.37
N HIS A 55 -4.90 0.79 -5.01
CA HIS A 55 -6.20 1.31 -4.61
C HIS A 55 -6.58 0.86 -3.21
N ALA A 56 -7.46 1.62 -2.53
CA ALA A 56 -7.84 1.30 -1.16
C ALA A 56 -8.50 -0.08 -1.00
N HIS A 57 -9.18 -0.60 -2.03
CA HIS A 57 -9.80 -1.93 -2.00
C HIS A 57 -8.80 -3.08 -2.14
N GLU A 58 -7.58 -2.78 -2.59
CA GLU A 58 -6.47 -3.73 -2.73
C GLU A 58 -5.67 -3.90 -1.42
N LEU A 59 -6.02 -3.13 -0.38
CA LEU A 59 -5.32 -3.08 0.90
C LEU A 59 -6.25 -3.46 2.05
N LYS A 60 -5.72 -4.19 3.02
CA LYS A 60 -6.37 -4.44 4.31
C LYS A 60 -5.52 -3.85 5.44
N PRO A 61 -6.11 -3.05 6.34
CA PRO A 61 -5.39 -2.58 7.51
C PRO A 61 -5.02 -3.76 8.39
N LEU A 62 -3.80 -3.74 8.91
CA LEU A 62 -3.41 -4.58 10.03
C LEU A 62 -3.31 -3.66 11.24
N ASP A 63 -4.12 -3.93 12.26
CA ASP A 63 -4.03 -3.20 13.51
C ASP A 63 -2.67 -3.48 14.16
N GLN A 64 -2.10 -2.46 14.79
CA GLN A 64 -0.96 -2.63 15.68
C GLN A 64 -1.55 -2.85 17.08
N ASP A 65 -1.48 -4.08 17.59
CA ASP A 65 -1.70 -4.36 19.01
C ASP A 65 -0.72 -3.52 19.87
#